data_AF-A0A3B9AJK2-F1
#
_entry.id   AF-A0A3B9AJK2-F1
#
_cell.length_a   1.000
_cell.length_b   1.000
_cell.length_c   1.000
_cell.angle_alpha   90.00
_cell.angle_beta   90.00
_cell.angle_gamma   90.00
#
_symmetry.space_group_name_H-M   'P 1'
#
loop_
_entity.id
_entity.type
_entity.pdbx_description
1 polymer ?
#
loop_
_entity_poly.entity_id
_entity_poly.type
_entity_poly.pdbx_seq_one_letter_code
_entity_poly.pdbx_strand_id
1 'polypeptide(L)'
;MKKATINLHYSIEVQWDPNSEAFQRTLESYQHFIHPGAYEETVIIQAVQQAFRCGADRLIEGVGFVKCGGALENETLYSGIDIDDDDPEPIIEVEYQ
;
A
#
# COMPACT_ATOMS: atom_id res chain seq x y z
N MET A 1 -33.42 20.32 4.42
CA MET A 1 -32.53 19.40 3.67
C MET A 1 -32.14 18.28 4.60
N LYS A 2 -32.03 17.05 4.11
CA LYS A 2 -31.47 15.95 4.92
C LYS A 2 -29.95 15.98 4.77
N LYS A 3 -29.24 15.73 5.87
CA LYS A 3 -27.78 15.67 5.88
C LYS A 3 -27.37 14.49 6.75
N ALA A 4 -26.33 13.80 6.33
CA ALA A 4 -25.70 12.75 7.10
C ALA A 4 -24.18 12.87 6.93
N THR A 5 -23.46 12.49 7.97
CA THR A 5 -22.02 12.20 7.90
C THR A 5 -21.87 10.69 7.68
N ILE A 6 -21.06 10.29 6.71
CA ILE A 6 -20.76 8.88 6.43
C ILE A 6 -19.27 8.68 6.73
N ASN A 7 -18.96 7.83 7.70
CA ASN A 7 -17.60 7.44 8.04
C ASN A 7 -17.32 6.05 7.44
N LEU A 8 -16.17 5.90 6.81
CA LEU A 8 -15.70 4.65 6.22
C LEU A 8 -14.41 4.24 6.93
N HIS A 9 -14.38 3.04 7.49
CA HIS A 9 -13.17 2.46 8.07
C HIS A 9 -12.74 1.24 7.25
N TYR A 10 -11.50 1.26 6.77
CA TYR A 10 -10.89 0.15 6.03
C TYR A 10 -9.81 -0.48 6.90
N SER A 11 -9.66 -1.81 6.81
CA SER A 11 -8.53 -2.55 7.37
C SER A 11 -7.84 -3.28 6.23
N ILE A 12 -6.55 -3.03 6.04
CA ILE A 12 -5.73 -3.65 4.99
C ILE A 12 -4.63 -4.43 5.69
N GLU A 13 -4.58 -5.74 5.44
CA GLU A 13 -3.49 -6.60 5.89
C GLU A 13 -2.35 -6.54 4.88
N VAL A 14 -1.12 -6.36 5.38
CA VAL A 14 0.08 -6.20 4.58
C VAL A 14 1.16 -7.08 5.14
N GLN A 15 1.84 -7.81 4.26
CA GLN A 15 2.96 -8.67 4.60
C GLN A 15 4.22 -8.21 3.87
N TRP A 16 5.33 -8.12 4.60
CA TRP A 16 6.65 -7.86 4.04
C TRP A 16 7.72 -8.49 4.94
N ASP A 17 8.85 -8.85 4.34
CA ASP A 17 10.07 -9.22 5.07
C ASP A 17 11.05 -8.05 5.03
N PRO A 18 11.31 -7.37 6.17
CA PRO A 18 12.21 -6.23 6.19
C PRO A 18 13.64 -6.62 5.84
N ASN A 19 14.04 -7.89 5.99
CA ASN A 19 15.39 -8.34 5.67
C ASN A 19 15.53 -8.84 4.22
N SER A 20 14.44 -8.88 3.46
CA SER A 20 14.50 -9.29 2.06
C SER A 20 15.28 -8.29 1.22
N GLU A 21 16.09 -8.79 0.28
CA GLU A 21 16.81 -7.91 -0.65
C GLU A 21 15.87 -7.02 -1.47
N ALA A 22 14.68 -7.54 -1.80
CA ALA A 22 13.67 -6.79 -2.54
C ALA A 22 13.20 -5.57 -1.74
N PHE A 23 12.79 -5.76 -0.49
CA PHE A 23 12.30 -4.67 0.35
C PHE A 23 13.40 -3.67 0.70
N GLN A 24 14.62 -4.12 0.99
CA GLN A 24 15.73 -3.22 1.28
C GLN A 24 16.08 -2.33 0.08
N ARG A 25 16.14 -2.89 -1.13
CA ARG A 25 16.33 -2.10 -2.37
C ARG A 25 15.21 -1.08 -2.57
N THR A 26 13.97 -1.48 -2.28
CA THR A 26 12.80 -0.59 -2.32
C THR A 26 12.94 0.58 -1.34
N LEU A 27 13.31 0.30 -0.09
CA LEU A 27 13.50 1.34 0.93
C LEU A 27 14.62 2.31 0.56
N GLU A 28 15.77 1.80 0.12
CA GLU A 28 16.91 2.62 -0.33
C GLU A 28 16.53 3.51 -1.52
N SER A 29 15.83 2.95 -2.51
CA SER A 29 15.31 3.69 -3.67
C SER A 29 14.35 4.79 -3.23
N TYR A 30 13.39 4.45 -2.35
CA TYR A 30 12.41 5.41 -1.86
C TYR A 30 13.06 6.54 -1.07
N GLN A 31 14.05 6.23 -0.23
CA GLN A 31 14.86 7.23 0.46
C GLN A 31 15.60 8.13 -0.52
N HIS A 32 16.21 7.57 -1.55
CA HIS A 32 17.00 8.33 -2.51
C HIS A 32 16.16 9.28 -3.37
N PHE A 33 15.04 8.79 -3.91
CA PHE A 33 14.28 9.53 -4.92
C PHE A 33 13.08 10.30 -4.36
N ILE A 34 12.48 9.84 -3.25
CA ILE A 34 11.20 10.37 -2.76
C ILE A 34 11.34 11.04 -1.39
N HIS A 35 11.88 10.34 -0.39
CA HIS A 35 11.89 10.83 0.99
C HIS A 35 13.16 10.37 1.76
N PRO A 36 14.24 11.18 1.80
CA PRO A 36 15.55 10.80 2.37
C PRO A 36 15.56 10.37 3.85
N GLY A 37 14.52 10.69 4.61
CA GLY A 37 14.35 10.25 6.01
C GLY A 37 13.31 9.13 6.18
N ALA A 38 12.93 8.44 5.10
CA ALA A 38 11.91 7.40 5.17
C ALA A 38 12.45 6.19 5.91
N TYR A 39 11.57 5.52 6.63
CA TYR A 39 11.82 4.27 7.31
C TYR A 39 10.75 3.26 6.88
N GLU A 40 10.87 2.00 7.28
CA GLU A 40 10.10 0.87 6.75
C GLU A 40 8.59 1.16 6.67
N GLU A 41 7.99 1.61 7.78
CA GLU A 41 6.55 1.89 7.86
C GLU A 41 6.12 3.03 6.93
N THR A 42 7.01 3.98 6.62
CA THR A 42 6.70 5.07 5.67
C THR A 42 6.46 4.51 4.26
N VAL A 43 7.28 3.53 3.86
CA VAL A 43 7.20 2.90 2.54
C VAL A 43 5.95 2.03 2.45
N ILE A 44 5.65 1.26 3.50
CA ILE A 44 4.45 0.43 3.59
C ILE A 44 3.18 1.28 3.51
N ILE A 45 3.10 2.37 4.29
CA ILE A 45 1.95 3.29 4.25
C ILE A 45 1.78 3.86 2.85
N GLN A 46 2.86 4.27 2.19
CA GLN A 46 2.79 4.80 0.83
C GLN A 46 2.30 3.73 -0.16
N ALA A 47 2.83 2.50 -0.08
CA ALA A 47 2.41 1.38 -0.92
C ALA A 47 0.89 1.13 -0.78
N VAL A 48 0.39 1.04 0.46
CA VAL A 48 -1.03 0.86 0.75
C VAL A 48 -1.88 2.00 0.24
N GLN A 49 -1.47 3.26 0.47
CA GLN A 49 -2.22 4.42 0.00
C GLN A 49 -2.33 4.46 -1.53
N GLN A 50 -1.26 4.08 -2.24
CA GLN A 50 -1.26 4.06 -3.69
C GLN A 50 -2.08 2.88 -4.24
N ALA A 51 -1.98 1.71 -3.62
CA ALA A 51 -2.82 0.55 -3.92
C ALA A 51 -4.30 0.90 -3.75
N PHE A 52 -4.69 1.43 -2.59
CA PHE A 52 -6.07 1.81 -2.28
C PHE A 52 -6.63 2.86 -3.25
N ARG A 53 -5.81 3.83 -3.69
CA ARG A 53 -6.23 4.84 -4.68
C ARG A 53 -6.41 4.26 -6.08
N CYS A 54 -5.73 3.17 -6.40
CA CYS A 54 -5.58 2.69 -7.77
C CYS A 54 -6.30 1.36 -8.05
N GLY A 55 -6.63 0.57 -7.02
CA GLY A 55 -7.41 -0.67 -7.08
C GLY A 55 -6.83 -1.78 -7.96
N ALA A 56 -5.50 -1.83 -8.12
CA ALA A 56 -4.81 -2.87 -8.91
C ALA A 56 -3.29 -2.87 -8.66
N ASP A 57 -2.66 -4.00 -9.00
CA ASP A 57 -1.21 -4.17 -9.19
C ASP A 57 -0.57 -3.04 -10.02
N ARG A 58 0.44 -2.34 -9.46
CA ARG A 58 1.11 -1.23 -10.18
C ARG A 58 2.57 -1.02 -9.79
N LEU A 59 3.33 -0.49 -10.75
CA LEU A 59 4.63 0.12 -10.53
C LEU A 59 4.45 1.51 -9.89
N ILE A 60 4.96 1.67 -8.67
CA ILE A 60 4.96 2.93 -7.94
C ILE A 60 6.38 3.50 -7.97
N GLU A 61 6.51 4.75 -8.41
CA GLU A 61 7.80 5.43 -8.48
C GLU A 61 8.51 5.44 -7.12
N GLY A 62 9.79 5.10 -7.11
CA GLY A 62 10.60 4.99 -5.90
C GLY A 62 10.32 3.75 -5.05
N VAL A 63 9.19 3.05 -5.24
CA VAL A 63 8.80 1.85 -4.47
C VAL A 63 8.96 0.56 -5.28
N GLY A 64 8.74 0.59 -6.60
CA GLY A 64 8.70 -0.63 -7.41
C GLY A 64 7.27 -1.18 -7.57
N PHE A 65 7.16 -2.41 -8.06
CA PHE A 65 5.88 -3.05 -8.31
C PHE A 65 5.29 -3.57 -7.01
N VAL A 66 4.16 -3.00 -6.59
CA VAL A 66 3.41 -3.41 -5.39
C VAL A 66 2.26 -4.30 -5.82
N LYS A 67 2.10 -5.41 -5.10
CA LYS A 67 1.13 -6.43 -5.45
C LYS A 67 -0.10 -6.41 -4.56
N CYS A 68 -1.24 -6.62 -5.18
CA CYS A 68 -2.58 -6.61 -4.64
C CYS A 68 -3.27 -7.94 -4.96
N GLY A 69 -3.44 -8.83 -3.97
CA GLY A 69 -4.26 -10.04 -4.09
C GLY A 69 -3.64 -11.27 -4.80
N GLY A 70 -2.51 -11.83 -4.32
CA GLY A 70 -1.99 -13.12 -4.83
C GLY A 70 -0.51 -13.33 -4.58
N ALA A 71 0.24 -14.04 -5.45
CA ALA A 71 1.72 -14.01 -5.58
C ALA A 71 2.10 -13.79 -7.06
N LEU A 72 3.03 -12.87 -7.38
CA LEU A 72 3.61 -12.75 -8.74
C LEU A 72 4.97 -13.43 -8.72
N GLU A 73 5.09 -14.55 -9.41
CA GLU A 73 6.38 -15.19 -9.63
C GLU A 73 7.05 -14.54 -10.87
N ASN A 74 8.27 -14.02 -10.66
CA ASN A 74 9.22 -13.54 -11.70
C ASN A 74 9.12 -12.08 -12.18
N GLU A 75 8.63 -11.12 -11.39
CA GLU A 75 8.75 -9.69 -11.73
C GLU A 75 10.08 -9.08 -11.22
N THR A 76 10.89 -8.55 -12.13
CA THR A 76 12.23 -8.02 -11.81
C THR A 76 12.16 -6.72 -11.01
N LEU A 77 11.06 -5.98 -11.12
CA LEU A 77 10.79 -4.75 -10.39
C LEU A 77 9.95 -4.94 -9.12
N TYR A 78 9.75 -6.18 -8.67
CA TYR A 78 8.93 -6.47 -7.48
C TYR A 78 9.50 -5.81 -6.22
N SER A 79 8.62 -5.15 -5.47
CA SER A 79 8.98 -4.32 -4.32
C SER A 79 9.22 -5.09 -3.02
N GLY A 80 8.84 -6.38 -2.95
CA GLY A 80 8.85 -7.15 -1.70
C GLY A 80 7.64 -6.87 -0.79
N ILE A 81 6.65 -6.11 -1.28
CA ILE A 81 5.44 -5.73 -0.53
C ILE A 81 4.24 -6.45 -1.14
N ASP A 82 3.56 -7.22 -0.30
CA ASP A 82 2.31 -7.90 -0.64
C ASP A 82 1.15 -7.33 0.18
N ILE A 83 0.11 -6.89 -0.52
CA ILE A 83 -1.15 -6.43 0.03
C ILE A 83 -2.18 -7.52 -0.21
N ASP A 84 -2.71 -8.09 0.88
CA ASP A 84 -3.59 -9.27 0.82
C ASP A 84 -5.00 -8.92 0.33
N ASP A 85 -5.46 -7.69 0.59
CA ASP A 85 -6.77 -7.19 0.19
C ASP A 85 -6.65 -5.76 -0.37
N ASP A 86 -6.88 -5.60 -1.67
CA ASP A 86 -6.85 -4.31 -2.37
C ASP A 86 -8.23 -3.69 -2.59
N ASP A 87 -9.29 -4.39 -2.17
CA ASP A 87 -10.68 -3.93 -2.16
C ASP A 87 -11.40 -4.35 -0.87
N PRO A 88 -10.88 -3.97 0.32
CA PRO A 88 -11.49 -4.37 1.59
C PRO A 88 -12.87 -3.74 1.74
N GLU A 89 -13.86 -4.56 2.14
CA GLU A 89 -15.19 -4.06 2.46
C GLU A 89 -15.11 -3.03 3.60
N PRO A 90 -15.54 -1.77 3.40
CA PRO A 90 -15.49 -0.78 4.45
C PRO A 90 -16.52 -1.08 5.54
N ILE A 91 -16.13 -0.81 6.79
CA ILE A 91 -17.10 -0.61 7.86
C ILE A 91 -17.72 0.78 7.66
N ILE A 92 -19.03 0.81 7.39
CA ILE A 92 -19.78 2.03 7.10
C ILE A 92 -20.61 2.44 8.31
N GLU A 93 -20.34 3.63 8.84
CA GLU A 93 -21.12 4.25 9.92
C GLU A 93 -21.81 5.51 9.39
N VAL A 94 -23.11 5.65 9.64
CA VAL A 94 -23.92 6.77 9.15
C VAL A 94 -24.56 7.51 10.32
N GLU A 95 -24.22 8.79 10.47
CA GLU A 95 -24.81 9.69 11.45
C GLU A 95 -25.71 10.72 10.76
N TYR A 96 -27.01 10.66 11.00
CA TYR A 96 -27.97 11.64 10.49
C TYR A 96 -27.97 12.91 11.36
N GLN A 97 -28.01 14.09 10.74
CA GLN A 97 -28.11 15.39 11.41
C GLN A 97 -29.56 15.84 11.59
#